data_AF-A0A0S8HPD4-F1
#
_entry.id   AF-A0A0S8HPD4-F1
#
_cell.length_a   1.000
_cell.length_b   1.000
_cell.length_c   1.000
_cell.angle_alpha   90.00
_cell.angle_beta   90.00
_cell.angle_gamma   90.00
#
_symmetry.space_group_name_H-M   'P 1'
#
loop_
_entity.id
_entity.type
_entity.pdbx_description
1 polymer ?
#
loop_
_entity_poly.entity_id
_entity_poly.type
_entity_poly.pdbx_seq_one_letter_code
_entity_poly.pdbx_strand_id
1 'polypeptide(L)'
;MSLKTKVIVVHNIIAPYRVPLFNRIALQKDIDCEVIFCAETEKDHRWSIPDDMHFKYRVIPGFHLLRRNGAIYINPQLLGYLIRSNPDVQQLVVNPGLGL
;
A
#
# COMPACT_ATOMS: atom_id res chain seq x y z
N MET A 1 16.02 -11.15 -22.26
CA MET A 1 15.17 -10.96 -21.07
C MET A 1 14.95 -9.47 -20.91
N SER A 2 13.72 -8.97 -21.08
CA SER A 2 13.40 -7.59 -20.71
C SER A 2 13.31 -7.53 -19.19
N LEU A 3 14.09 -6.62 -18.57
CA LEU A 3 14.00 -6.36 -17.14
C LEU A 3 12.65 -5.68 -16.88
N LYS A 4 11.87 -6.22 -15.94
CA LYS A 4 10.63 -5.58 -15.50
C LYS A 4 10.97 -4.38 -14.62
N THR A 5 10.20 -3.30 -14.74
CA THR A 5 10.28 -2.15 -13.85
C THR A 5 9.75 -2.53 -12.48
N LYS A 6 10.58 -2.44 -11.45
CA LYS A 6 10.21 -2.74 -10.07
C LYS A 6 9.55 -1.52 -9.42
N VAL A 7 8.27 -1.65 -9.07
CA VAL A 7 7.46 -0.58 -8.50
C VAL A 7 7.02 -0.97 -7.09
N ILE A 8 7.23 -0.08 -6.14
CA ILE A 8 6.63 -0.20 -4.80
C ILE A 8 5.63 0.93 -4.59
N VAL A 9 4.38 0.56 -4.30
CA VAL A 9 3.33 1.48 -3.90
C VAL A 9 3.13 1.37 -2.40
N VAL A 10 3.29 2.48 -1.68
CA VAL A 10 2.98 2.53 -0.24
C VAL A 10 1.60 3.17 -0.07
N HIS A 11 0.70 2.49 0.64
CA HIS A 11 -0.66 2.93 0.90
C HIS A 11 -0.99 2.79 2.39
N ASN A 12 -1.84 3.68 2.92
CA ASN A 12 -2.19 3.72 4.34
C ASN A 12 -2.77 2.38 4.82
N ILE A 13 -3.88 1.96 4.21
CA ILE A 13 -4.64 0.75 4.56
C ILE A 13 -5.16 0.03 3.33
N ILE A 14 -5.68 -1.19 3.51
CA ILE A 14 -6.40 -1.87 2.44
C ILE A 14 -7.72 -1.14 2.20
N ALA A 15 -7.83 -0.54 1.02
CA ALA A 15 -9.01 0.19 0.57
C ALA A 15 -9.69 -0.61 -0.56
N PRO A 16 -10.91 -1.15 -0.37
CA PRO A 16 -11.56 -2.00 -1.36
C PRO A 16 -11.64 -1.38 -2.76
N TYR A 17 -11.90 -0.07 -2.84
CA TYR A 17 -11.96 0.66 -4.10
C TYR A 17 -10.62 0.77 -4.84
N ARG A 18 -9.47 0.52 -4.18
CA ARG A 18 -8.13 0.48 -4.80
C ARG A 18 -7.75 -0.91 -5.32
N VAL A 19 -8.40 -1.98 -4.86
CA VAL A 19 -8.09 -3.36 -5.28
C VAL A 19 -8.20 -3.54 -6.81
N PRO A 20 -9.25 -3.05 -7.50
CA PRO A 20 -9.32 -3.18 -8.96
C PRO A 20 -8.17 -2.49 -9.70
N LEU A 21 -7.66 -1.37 -9.17
CA LEU A 21 -6.51 -0.67 -9.74
C LEU A 21 -5.24 -1.52 -9.61
N PHE A 22 -4.97 -2.04 -8.42
CA PHE A 22 -3.77 -2.86 -8.18
C PHE A 22 -3.82 -4.19 -8.94
N ASN A 23 -4.99 -4.82 -9.05
CA ASN A 23 -5.22 -5.98 -9.91
C ASN A 23 -4.86 -5.67 -11.36
N ARG A 24 -5.28 -4.52 -11.92
CA ARG A 24 -4.94 -4.13 -13.30
C ARG A 24 -3.44 -3.87 -13.50
N ILE A 25 -2.77 -3.32 -12.50
CA ILE A 25 -1.31 -3.10 -12.54
C ILE A 25 -0.56 -4.43 -12.53
N ALA A 26 -1.01 -5.41 -11.73
CA ALA A 26 -0.40 -6.74 -11.67
C ALA A 26 -0.48 -7.54 -12.99
N LEU A 27 -1.40 -7.17 -13.88
CA LEU A 27 -1.51 -7.77 -15.22
C LEU A 27 -0.47 -7.23 -16.23
N GLN A 28 0.21 -6.13 -15.92
CA GLN A 28 1.21 -5.54 -16.81
C GLN A 28 2.48 -6.41 -16.84
N LYS A 29 2.92 -6.80 -18.05
CA LYS A 29 4.04 -7.75 -18.21
C LYS A 29 5.41 -7.12 -17.96
N ASP A 30 5.49 -5.81 -18.10
CA ASP A 30 6.67 -4.96 -17.96
C ASP A 30 6.86 -4.40 -16.54
N ILE A 31 5.92 -4.66 -15.62
CA ILE A 31 5.95 -4.15 -14.24
C ILE A 31 6.00 -5.31 -13.25
N ASP A 32 6.87 -5.20 -12.25
CA ASP A 32 6.85 -5.98 -11.01
C ASP A 32 6.39 -5.05 -9.87
N CYS A 33 5.09 -5.05 -9.58
CA CYS A 33 4.48 -4.14 -8.62
C CYS A 33 4.20 -4.85 -7.29
N GLU A 34 4.63 -4.23 -6.19
CA GLU A 34 4.27 -4.62 -4.83
C GLU A 34 3.60 -3.47 -4.09
N VAL A 35 2.47 -3.77 -3.45
CA VAL A 35 1.74 -2.80 -2.61
C VAL A 35 2.04 -3.05 -1.14
N ILE A 36 2.57 -2.03 -0.47
CA ILE A 36 2.85 -2.05 0.96
C ILE A 36 1.76 -1.26 1.68
N PHE A 37 1.02 -1.94 2.55
CA PHE A 37 0.03 -1.32 3.42
C PHE A 37 0.63 -1.04 4.81
N CYS A 38 0.37 0.14 5.36
CA CYS A 38 0.83 0.50 6.70
C CYS A 38 -0.03 -0.10 7.83
N ALA A 39 -1.27 -0.49 7.52
CA ALA A 39 -2.15 -1.30 8.36
C ALA A 39 -3.18 -2.05 7.49
N GLU A 40 -3.84 -3.07 8.04
CA GLU A 40 -4.95 -3.74 7.34
C GLU A 40 -6.19 -2.86 7.25
N THR A 41 -6.56 -2.24 8.38
CA THR A 41 -7.74 -1.37 8.53
C THR A 41 -7.46 -0.22 9.51
N GLU A 42 -8.35 0.77 9.54
CA GLU A 42 -8.41 1.84 10.56
C GLU A 42 -9.55 1.57 11.54
N LYS A 43 -9.44 2.03 12.79
CA LYS A 43 -10.44 1.75 13.86
C LYS A 43 -11.88 2.14 13.49
N ASP A 44 -12.04 3.16 12.64
CA ASP A 44 -13.35 3.68 12.22
C ASP A 44 -13.84 3.07 10.91
N HIS A 45 -13.03 2.23 10.24
CA HIS A 45 -13.41 1.57 8.99
C HIS A 45 -14.04 0.21 9.24
N ARG A 46 -15.30 0.08 8.83
CA ARG A 46 -16.12 -1.13 9.00
C ARG A 46 -16.08 -2.09 7.82
N TRP A 47 -15.28 -1.84 6.79
CA TRP A 47 -15.25 -2.70 5.61
C TRP A 47 -14.40 -3.95 5.84
N SER A 48 -14.84 -5.06 5.25
CA SER A 48 -14.05 -6.29 5.19
C SER A 48 -12.88 -6.13 4.22
N ILE A 49 -11.79 -6.86 4.49
CA ILE A 49 -10.69 -7.01 3.55
C ILE A 49 -11.25 -7.76 2.33
N PRO A 50 -11.05 -7.26 1.09
CA PRO A 50 -11.52 -7.97 -0.11
C PRO A 50 -10.74 -9.26 -0.34
N ASP A 51 -11.43 -10.33 -0.74
CA ASP A 51 -10.80 -11.63 -1.05
C ASP A 51 -10.18 -11.69 -2.47
N ASP A 52 -10.44 -10.68 -3.31
CA ASP A 52 -10.06 -10.60 -4.73
C ASP A 52 -8.72 -9.86 -4.97
N MET A 53 -7.81 -9.87 -3.98
CA MET A 53 -6.48 -9.28 -4.11
C MET A 53 -5.53 -10.20 -4.88
N HIS A 54 -5.43 -9.98 -6.20
CA HIS A 54 -4.59 -10.76 -7.12
C HIS A 54 -3.26 -10.07 -7.46
N PHE A 55 -2.75 -9.24 -6.54
CA PHE A 55 -1.48 -8.53 -6.67
C PHE A 55 -0.56 -8.85 -5.49
N LYS A 56 0.75 -8.65 -5.66
CA LYS A 56 1.72 -8.82 -4.56
C LYS A 56 1.53 -7.71 -3.54
N TYR A 57 1.28 -8.07 -2.28
CA TYR A 57 1.16 -7.09 -1.21
C TYR A 57 1.76 -7.55 0.10
N ARG A 58 2.00 -6.59 0.98
CA ARG A 58 2.43 -6.82 2.36
C ARG A 58 1.84 -5.76 3.27
N VAL A 59 1.38 -6.17 4.44
CA VAL A 59 1.09 -5.25 5.54
C VAL A 59 2.33 -5.17 6.42
N ILE A 60 2.87 -3.97 6.61
CA ILE A 60 3.97 -3.73 7.53
C ILE A 60 3.38 -3.19 8.83
N PRO A 61 3.54 -3.86 9.98
CA PRO A 61 3.03 -3.36 11.25
C PRO A 61 3.73 -2.05 11.64
N GLY A 62 2.99 -1.19 12.33
CA GLY A 62 3.50 0.11 12.78
C GLY A 62 2.55 0.79 13.73
N PHE A 63 2.97 1.95 14.22
CA PHE A 63 2.16 2.80 15.08
C PHE A 63 1.30 3.72 14.22
N HIS A 64 0.01 3.76 14.52
CA HIS A 64 -0.92 4.68 13.87
C HIS A 64 -1.46 5.65 14.91
N LEU A 65 -1.31 6.94 14.63
CA LEU A 65 -1.85 8.01 15.47
C LEU A 65 -3.03 8.65 14.76
N LEU A 66 -4.23 8.36 15.26
CA LEU A 66 -5.45 8.99 14.77
C LEU A 66 -5.46 10.46 15.18
N ARG A 67 -5.80 11.32 14.23
CA ARG A 67 -6.03 12.74 14.38
C ARG A 67 -7.40 13.07 13.80
N ARG A 68 -7.96 14.20 14.21
CA ARG A 68 -9.28 14.67 13.77
C ARG A 68 -9.40 14.79 12.23
N ASN A 69 -8.27 14.96 11.52
CA ASN A 69 -8.22 15.15 10.07
C ASN A 69 -7.39 14.04 9.36
N GLY A 70 -7.28 12.85 9.95
CA GLY A 70 -6.61 11.70 9.33
C GLY A 70 -5.70 10.91 10.28
N ALA A 71 -4.92 9.99 9.74
CA ALA A 71 -4.04 9.12 10.51
C ALA A 71 -2.57 9.33 10.11
N ILE A 72 -1.68 9.37 11.10
CA ILE A 72 -0.23 9.35 10.88
C ILE A 72 0.25 7.92 11.07
N TYR A 73 0.89 7.38 10.03
CA TYR A 73 1.46 6.03 10.02
C TYR A 73 2.97 6.09 10.22
N ILE A 74 3.44 5.50 11.30
CA ILE A 74 4.86 5.38 11.64
C ILE A 74 5.23 3.90 11.57
N ASN A 75 5.86 3.52 10.46
CA ASN A 75 6.29 2.15 10.19
C ASN A 75 7.82 2.15 9.99
N PRO A 76 8.65 2.07 11.04
CA PRO A 76 10.11 2.13 10.90
C PRO A 76 10.66 1.03 9.97
N GLN A 77 10.01 -0.13 9.96
CA GLN A 77 10.32 -1.25 9.08
C GLN A 77 10.08 -0.94 7.60
N LEU A 78 9.17 -0.01 7.28
CA LEU A 78 8.90 0.42 5.90
C LEU A 78 10.16 1.01 5.26
N LEU A 79 10.84 1.93 5.96
CA LEU A 79 12.05 2.55 5.42
C LEU A 79 13.14 1.50 5.14
N GLY A 80 13.37 0.61 6.11
CA GLY A 80 14.32 -0.49 5.94
C GLY A 80 13.91 -1.48 4.85
N TYR A 81 12.61 -1.64 4.58
CA TYR A 81 12.10 -2.47 3.50
C TYR A 81 12.36 -1.84 2.13
N LEU A 82 12.06 -0.55 1.99
CA LEU A 82 12.24 0.20 0.74
C LEU A 82 13.70 0.23 0.31
N ILE A 83 14.62 0.53 1.24
CA ILE A 83 16.07 0.55 0.97
C ILE A 83 16.56 -0.83 0.51
N ARG A 84 16.16 -1.90 1.20
CA ARG A 84 16.57 -3.28 0.83
C ARG A 84 15.93 -3.75 -0.46
N SER A 85 14.73 -3.26 -0.78
CA SER A 85 14.00 -3.67 -1.97
C SER A 85 14.54 -3.01 -3.23
N ASN A 86 15.23 -1.88 -3.12
CA ASN A 86 15.85 -1.16 -4.25
C ASN A 86 14.91 -1.04 -5.48
N PRO A 87 13.72 -0.43 -5.34
CA PRO A 87 12.79 -0.29 -6.45
C PRO A 87 13.28 0.75 -7.47
N ASP A 88 12.89 0.58 -8.74
CA ASP A 88 13.13 1.57 -9.79
C ASP A 88 12.21 2.79 -9.62
N VAL A 89 11.00 2.55 -9.11
CA VAL A 89 9.99 3.58 -8.85
C VAL A 89 9.33 3.35 -7.51
N GLN A 90 9.19 4.43 -6.73
CA GLN A 90 8.47 4.43 -5.46
C GLN A 90 7.35 5.47 -5.49
N GLN A 91 6.13 5.05 -5.17
CA GLN A 91 4.97 5.95 -5.01
C GLN A 91 4.46 5.87 -3.57
N LEU A 92 4.43 7.01 -2.88
CA LEU A 92 3.78 7.15 -1.58
C LEU A 92 2.38 7.73 -1.79
N VAL A 93 1.35 6.93 -1.57
CA VAL A 93 -0.04 7.37 -1.62
C VAL A 93 -0.51 7.62 -0.20
N VAL A 94 -0.38 8.86 0.25
CA VAL A 94 -1.02 9.32 1.48
C VAL A 94 -2.45 9.71 1.12
N ASN A 95 -3.43 8.94 1.57
CA ASN A 95 -4.80 9.46 1.62
C ASN A 95 -4.84 10.42 2.82
N PRO A 96 -5.00 11.75 2.64
CA PRO A 96 -5.47 12.57 3.73
C PRO A 96 -6.83 11.98 4.13
N GLY A 97 -7.01 11.66 5.41
CA GLY A 97 -8.27 11.10 5.89
C GLY A 97 -9.40 11.97 5.34
N LEU A 98 -10.32 11.33 4.60
CA LEU A 98 -11.55 11.99 4.18
C LEU A 98 -12.21 12.48 5.47
N GLY A 99 -12.08 13.77 5.75
CA GLY A 99 -12.92 14.46 6.70
C GLY A 99 -14.33 14.48 6.11
N LEU A 100 -15.06 13.39 6.30
CA LEU A 100 -16.51 13.35 6.22
C LEU A 100 -17.03 13.19 7.65
#